data_AF-A0A954LP59-F1
#
_entry.id   AF-A0A954LP59-F1
#
_cell.length_a   1.000
_cell.length_b   1.000
_cell.length_c   1.000
_cell.angle_alpha   90.00
_cell.angle_beta   90.00
_cell.angle_gamma   90.00
#
_symmetry.space_group_name_H-M   'P 1'
#
loop_
_entity.id
_entity.type
_entity.pdbx_description
1 polymer ?
#
loop_
_entity_poly.entity_id
_entity_poly.type
_entity_poly.pdbx_seq_one_letter_code
_entity_poly.pdbx_strand_id
1 'polypeptide(L)'
;TDQYSLAIVYQEMLTGQLPFDGISPARLATQHLKEPPNLQALPTRQQPIIARALSKDPHQRFRNCVELVEELQKATQKSSTPHEESPKSSMPPKASSGTVALPLPPTFVPQCPSQNPSIASPTAETRRESTQSLDTRLESILESVEQETQGIRPTIFVGIGGTAAHVLQRLRSRINERLGHLRDAPALKLLLIDSDVQQLNQIDRDEDVWKEIETVAVPLRKSDEYRSQHGYLKRWINRRWLFNIPRDQSTDGIRPLGRLALVTNFQRVMSAMERSIKLCTTKESADQSSQAMEVSFQSGRPRIVLVTSLSGGTGSGMMFDIAYALRGQLSKAGFETDEVDAILLHSTPRKGRDKAIANACAALKELDHFSQRGRYFPGDSYMGISAYHGNNRTFNEVEFLNLGDNLEQQPWLDASDDVAEYLFCRLLYKNRISPTLPKSEGVT
;
A
#
# COMPACT_ATOMS: atom_id res chain seq x y z
N THR A 1 -11.58 -1.89 29.81
CA THR A 1 -10.61 -2.95 30.17
C THR A 1 -10.70 -4.02 29.11
N ASP A 2 -9.63 -4.79 28.88
CA ASP A 2 -9.55 -5.71 27.73
C ASP A 2 -10.59 -6.82 27.78
N GLN A 3 -10.98 -7.28 28.97
CA GLN A 3 -12.03 -8.27 29.18
C GLN A 3 -13.41 -7.79 28.69
N TYR A 4 -13.70 -6.50 28.88
CA TYR A 4 -14.96 -5.89 28.47
C TYR A 4 -15.06 -5.84 26.94
N SER A 5 -13.99 -5.38 26.29
CA SER A 5 -13.89 -5.36 24.83
C SER A 5 -13.91 -6.77 24.25
N LEU A 6 -13.21 -7.71 24.88
CA LEU A 6 -13.17 -9.12 24.47
C LEU A 6 -14.55 -9.77 24.54
N ALA A 7 -15.34 -9.49 25.59
CA ALA A 7 -16.69 -10.03 25.74
C ALA A 7 -17.66 -9.51 24.66
N ILE A 8 -17.54 -8.24 24.25
CA ILE A 8 -18.32 -7.68 23.13
C ILE A 8 -17.96 -8.40 21.83
N VAL A 9 -16.66 -8.49 21.53
CA VAL A 9 -16.16 -9.12 20.29
C VAL A 9 -16.51 -10.61 20.27
N TYR A 10 -16.43 -11.30 21.40
CA TYR A 10 -16.82 -12.70 21.51
C TYR A 10 -18.28 -12.92 21.09
N GLN A 11 -19.21 -12.12 21.63
CA GLN A 11 -20.62 -12.23 21.27
C GLN A 11 -20.87 -11.89 19.80
N GLU A 12 -20.27 -10.81 19.29
CA GLU A 12 -20.43 -10.40 17.89
C GLU A 12 -19.91 -11.46 16.93
N MET A 13 -18.76 -12.08 17.22
CA MET A 13 -18.20 -13.15 16.39
C MET A 13 -19.06 -14.42 16.42
N LEU A 14 -19.63 -14.77 17.58
CA LEU A 14 -20.40 -16.00 17.73
C LEU A 14 -21.83 -15.89 17.17
N THR A 15 -22.44 -14.70 17.26
CA THR A 15 -23.87 -14.51 16.99
C THR A 15 -24.18 -13.51 15.88
N GLY A 16 -23.20 -12.71 15.44
CA GLY A 16 -23.40 -11.58 14.54
C GLY A 16 -24.15 -10.39 15.18
N GLN A 17 -24.41 -10.43 16.49
CA GLN A 17 -25.16 -9.41 17.22
C GLN A 17 -24.31 -8.78 18.32
N LEU A 18 -24.42 -7.46 18.48
CA LEU A 18 -23.76 -6.74 19.56
C LEU A 18 -24.59 -6.81 20.85
N PRO A 19 -23.95 -6.78 22.04
CA PRO A 19 -24.67 -6.68 23.31
C PRO A 19 -25.39 -5.32 23.50
N PHE A 20 -25.00 -4.30 22.74
CA PHE A 20 -25.57 -2.95 22.75
C PHE A 20 -25.73 -2.46 21.29
N ASP A 21 -26.91 -1.98 20.92
CA ASP A 21 -27.33 -1.67 19.54
C ASP A 21 -27.64 -0.18 19.31
N GLY A 22 -27.15 0.70 20.18
CA GLY A 22 -27.41 2.13 20.17
C GLY A 22 -27.06 2.79 18.84
N ILE A 23 -28.07 3.33 18.17
CA ILE A 23 -27.98 3.90 16.82
C ILE A 23 -27.19 5.22 16.79
N SER A 24 -27.17 5.97 17.90
CA SER A 24 -26.42 7.22 18.05
C SER A 24 -25.30 7.09 19.09
N PRO A 25 -24.17 7.81 18.96
CA PRO A 25 -23.06 7.75 19.90
C PRO A 25 -23.46 8.08 21.35
N ALA A 26 -24.37 9.05 21.54
CA ALA A 26 -24.90 9.39 22.85
C ALA A 26 -25.71 8.24 23.46
N ARG A 27 -26.49 7.52 22.65
CA ARG A 27 -27.28 6.36 23.08
C ARG A 27 -26.40 5.16 23.38
N LEU A 28 -25.41 4.89 22.53
CA LEU A 28 -24.45 3.81 22.74
C LEU A 28 -23.58 4.05 23.99
N ALA A 29 -23.14 5.30 24.22
CA ALA A 29 -22.45 5.66 25.45
C ALA A 29 -23.33 5.44 26.68
N THR A 30 -24.61 5.83 26.61
CA THR A 30 -25.59 5.58 27.69
C THR A 30 -25.79 4.09 27.94
N GLN A 31 -25.89 3.28 26.89
CA GLN A 31 -25.99 1.83 26.97
C GLN A 31 -24.76 1.20 27.64
N HIS A 32 -23.56 1.62 27.24
CA HIS A 32 -22.32 1.16 27.85
C HIS A 32 -22.19 1.56 29.32
N LEU A 33 -22.75 2.70 29.74
CA LEU A 33 -22.66 3.18 31.12
C LEU A 33 -23.75 2.64 32.04
N LYS A 34 -24.98 2.47 31.56
CA LYS A 34 -26.17 2.30 32.42
C LYS A 34 -27.04 1.10 32.09
N GLU A 35 -27.13 0.71 30.83
CA GLU A 35 -28.08 -0.34 30.41
C GLU A 35 -27.44 -1.74 30.48
N PRO A 36 -28.23 -2.79 30.78
CA PRO A 36 -27.77 -4.17 30.75
C PRO A 36 -27.51 -4.63 29.30
N PRO A 37 -26.50 -5.49 29.06
CA PRO A 37 -26.25 -6.04 27.73
C PRO A 37 -27.33 -7.03 27.30
N ASN A 38 -27.67 -7.05 26.01
CA ASN A 38 -28.49 -8.10 25.44
C ASN A 38 -27.64 -9.34 25.15
N LEU A 39 -27.87 -10.43 25.90
CA LEU A 39 -27.12 -11.69 25.80
C LEU A 39 -27.96 -12.85 25.26
N GLN A 40 -29.19 -12.61 24.80
CA GLN A 40 -30.14 -13.68 24.45
C GLN A 40 -29.66 -14.55 23.29
N ALA A 41 -28.87 -13.99 22.37
CA ALA A 41 -28.30 -14.72 21.24
C ALA A 41 -27.17 -15.70 21.66
N LEU A 42 -26.64 -15.59 22.88
CA LEU A 42 -25.61 -16.49 23.39
C LEU A 42 -26.22 -17.77 23.98
N PRO A 43 -25.52 -18.93 23.87
CA PRO A 43 -25.87 -20.12 24.61
C PRO A 43 -26.07 -19.84 26.11
N THR A 44 -27.12 -20.39 26.71
CA THR A 44 -27.54 -20.09 28.09
C THR A 44 -26.41 -20.21 29.12
N ARG A 45 -25.49 -21.16 28.94
CA ARG A 45 -24.33 -21.35 29.83
C ARG A 45 -23.26 -20.27 29.71
N GLN A 46 -23.17 -19.58 28.58
CA GLN A 46 -22.18 -18.53 28.33
C GLN A 46 -22.70 -17.14 28.75
N GLN A 47 -24.03 -16.95 28.81
CA GLN A 47 -24.65 -15.70 29.23
C GLN A 47 -24.13 -15.16 30.58
N PRO A 48 -24.08 -15.92 31.69
CA PRO A 48 -23.58 -15.38 32.97
C PRO A 48 -22.09 -15.01 32.93
N ILE A 49 -21.29 -15.70 32.11
CA ILE A 49 -19.86 -15.45 31.96
C ILE A 49 -19.65 -14.13 31.21
N ILE A 50 -20.34 -13.94 30.09
CA ILE A 50 -20.28 -12.70 29.32
C ILE A 50 -20.91 -11.53 30.09
N ALA A 51 -21.98 -11.76 30.85
CA ALA A 51 -22.57 -10.74 31.74
C ALA A 51 -21.55 -10.22 32.76
N ARG A 52 -20.79 -11.12 33.40
CA ARG A 52 -19.74 -10.76 34.37
C ARG A 52 -18.63 -9.94 33.70
N ALA A 53 -18.18 -10.35 32.51
CA ALA A 53 -17.15 -9.60 31.77
C ALA A 53 -17.63 -8.21 31.31
N LEU A 54 -18.94 -8.05 31.07
CA LEU A 54 -19.60 -6.80 30.72
C LEU A 54 -20.11 -5.99 31.93
N SER A 55 -19.74 -6.38 33.15
CA SER A 55 -20.13 -5.60 34.35
C SER A 55 -19.66 -4.15 34.23
N LYS A 56 -20.47 -3.20 34.69
CA LYS A 56 -20.13 -1.77 34.63
C LYS A 56 -19.00 -1.43 35.59
N ASP A 57 -18.96 -2.10 36.73
CA ASP A 57 -17.88 -2.02 37.70
C ASP A 57 -16.70 -2.92 37.26
N PRO A 58 -15.51 -2.34 36.96
CA PRO A 58 -14.34 -3.12 36.58
C PRO A 58 -13.91 -4.15 37.63
N HIS A 59 -14.15 -3.90 38.92
CA HIS A 59 -13.76 -4.81 40.00
C HIS A 59 -14.62 -6.08 40.08
N GLN A 60 -15.80 -6.07 39.46
CA GLN A 60 -16.70 -7.22 39.39
C GLN A 60 -16.42 -8.12 38.17
N ARG A 61 -15.49 -7.72 37.29
CA ARG A 61 -15.10 -8.49 36.11
C ARG A 61 -14.12 -9.61 36.49
N PHE A 62 -13.56 -10.27 35.48
CA PHE A 62 -12.50 -11.27 35.68
C PHE A 62 -11.20 -10.58 36.07
N ARG A 63 -10.22 -11.32 36.56
CA ARG A 63 -8.89 -10.77 36.85
C ARG A 63 -8.16 -10.41 35.56
N ASN A 64 -8.30 -11.22 34.52
CA ASN A 64 -7.67 -11.01 33.21
C ASN A 64 -8.46 -11.73 32.10
N CYS A 65 -8.05 -11.54 30.84
CA CYS A 65 -8.70 -12.19 29.70
C CYS A 65 -8.51 -13.72 29.68
N VAL A 66 -7.45 -14.24 30.30
CA VAL A 66 -7.18 -15.69 30.36
C VAL A 66 -8.25 -16.38 31.20
N GLU A 67 -8.55 -15.85 32.39
CA GLU A 67 -9.60 -16.38 33.28
C GLU A 67 -10.99 -16.37 32.59
N LEU A 68 -11.30 -15.32 31.83
CA LEU A 68 -12.54 -15.24 31.03
C LEU A 68 -12.60 -16.37 29.98
N VAL A 69 -11.52 -16.61 29.25
CA VAL A 69 -11.47 -17.65 28.21
C VAL A 69 -11.56 -19.05 28.82
N GLU A 70 -10.90 -19.30 29.95
CA GLU A 70 -10.98 -20.58 30.67
C GLU A 70 -12.41 -20.92 31.09
N GLU A 71 -13.15 -19.95 31.63
CA GLU A 71 -14.55 -20.15 32.00
C GLU A 71 -15.46 -20.42 30.78
N LEU A 72 -15.23 -19.73 29.66
CA LEU A 72 -15.94 -19.99 28.40
C LEU A 72 -15.63 -21.39 27.84
N GLN A 73 -14.40 -21.86 27.97
CA GLN A 73 -14.01 -23.22 27.56
C GLN A 73 -14.69 -24.28 28.44
N LYS A 74 -14.70 -24.11 29.77
CA LYS A 74 -15.41 -25.01 30.69
C LYS A 74 -16.91 -25.08 30.39
N ALA A 75 -17.52 -23.94 30.05
CA ALA A 75 -18.93 -23.87 29.66
C ALA A 75 -19.22 -24.63 28.35
N THR A 76 -18.22 -24.76 27.48
CA THR A 76 -18.33 -25.45 26.18
C THR A 76 -18.04 -26.95 26.29
N GLN A 77 -17.10 -27.36 27.15
CA GLN A 77 -16.66 -28.76 27.29
C GLN A 77 -17.66 -29.67 28.05
N LYS A 78 -18.46 -29.13 28.98
CA LYS A 78 -19.53 -29.87 29.69
C LYS A 78 -20.78 -30.15 28.84
N SER A 79 -20.66 -30.14 27.50
CA SER A 79 -21.69 -30.55 26.54
C SER A 79 -21.54 -32.01 26.09
N SER A 80 -20.57 -32.76 26.64
CA SER A 80 -20.37 -34.19 26.36
C SER A 80 -20.48 -35.04 27.62
N THR A 81 -21.58 -35.78 27.77
CA THR A 81 -21.76 -37.05 28.51
C THR A 81 -23.23 -37.51 28.34
N PRO A 82 -23.56 -38.80 28.49
CA PRO A 82 -23.55 -39.84 27.45
C PRO A 82 -24.97 -40.18 26.96
N HIS A 83 -25.03 -40.85 25.81
CA HIS A 83 -26.20 -41.59 25.33
C HIS A 83 -26.78 -42.49 26.44
N GLU A 84 -28.03 -42.23 26.86
CA GLU A 84 -28.94 -43.27 27.30
C GLU A 84 -29.54 -43.96 26.06
N GLU A 85 -29.77 -45.26 26.21
CA GLU A 85 -30.03 -46.25 25.17
C GLU A 85 -31.31 -46.00 24.35
N SER A 86 -31.27 -46.51 23.11
CA SER A 86 -32.34 -46.45 22.10
C SER A 86 -33.59 -47.27 22.49
N PRO A 87 -34.70 -47.16 21.71
CA PRO A 87 -34.85 -48.17 20.67
C PRO A 87 -35.33 -47.65 19.29
N LYS A 88 -34.59 -48.13 18.27
CA LYS A 88 -34.93 -48.53 16.89
C LYS A 88 -36.21 -48.00 16.23
N SER A 89 -36.06 -47.37 15.04
CA SER A 89 -36.50 -47.98 13.76
C SER A 89 -36.14 -47.12 12.52
N SER A 90 -35.52 -47.79 11.54
CA SER A 90 -35.59 -47.61 10.08
C SER A 90 -35.23 -46.26 9.38
N MET A 91 -34.10 -46.30 8.68
CA MET A 91 -33.77 -45.54 7.44
C MET A 91 -34.64 -46.01 6.23
N PRO A 92 -34.70 -45.36 5.03
CA PRO A 92 -33.55 -44.82 4.27
C PRO A 92 -33.85 -43.58 3.34
N PRO A 93 -33.04 -43.23 2.29
CA PRO A 93 -31.98 -42.20 2.37
C PRO A 93 -31.99 -41.13 1.23
N LYS A 94 -31.05 -40.15 1.30
CA LYS A 94 -30.42 -39.29 0.22
C LYS A 94 -30.39 -37.81 0.65
N ALA A 95 -29.41 -36.97 0.33
CA ALA A 95 -28.08 -37.07 -0.25
C ALA A 95 -27.31 -35.78 0.10
N SER A 96 -25.97 -35.85 -0.02
CA SER A 96 -25.09 -34.83 -0.63
C SER A 96 -23.92 -34.29 0.21
N SER A 97 -22.77 -34.33 -0.49
CA SER A 97 -21.68 -33.35 -0.50
C SER A 97 -20.79 -33.24 0.73
N GLY A 98 -19.64 -33.92 0.64
CA GLY A 98 -18.48 -33.68 1.47
C GLY A 98 -17.82 -32.34 1.13
N THR A 99 -17.55 -31.56 2.18
CA THR A 99 -16.65 -30.41 2.14
C THR A 99 -15.35 -30.82 2.81
N VAL A 100 -14.27 -30.85 2.03
CA VAL A 100 -12.90 -31.03 2.53
C VAL A 100 -12.50 -29.76 3.29
N ALA A 101 -12.16 -29.89 4.57
CA ALA A 101 -11.60 -28.82 5.37
C ALA A 101 -10.14 -28.55 4.95
N LEU A 102 -9.83 -27.32 4.54
CA LEU A 102 -8.46 -26.85 4.36
C LEU A 102 -7.87 -26.47 5.74
N PRO A 103 -6.61 -26.84 6.05
CA PRO A 103 -5.98 -26.49 7.31
C PRO A 103 -5.62 -25.00 7.36
N LEU A 104 -5.83 -24.40 8.54
CA LEU A 104 -5.39 -23.04 8.88
C LEU A 104 -3.84 -22.98 8.86
N PRO A 105 -3.22 -21.92 8.29
CA PRO A 105 -1.78 -21.74 8.38
C PRO A 105 -1.35 -21.40 9.82
N PRO A 106 -0.13 -21.81 10.24
CA PRO A 106 0.36 -21.54 11.58
C PRO A 106 0.57 -20.03 11.80
N THR A 107 0.14 -19.56 12.97
CA THR A 107 0.35 -18.20 13.46
C THR A 107 1.84 -17.99 13.73
N PHE A 108 2.53 -17.27 12.83
CA PHE A 108 3.90 -16.83 13.09
C PHE A 108 3.87 -15.55 13.93
N VAL A 109 4.41 -15.64 15.14
CA VAL A 109 4.75 -14.48 15.97
C VAL A 109 6.18 -14.09 15.59
N PRO A 110 6.43 -12.93 14.96
CA PRO A 110 7.80 -12.52 14.66
C PRO A 110 8.53 -12.27 15.98
N GLN A 111 9.53 -13.11 16.27
CA GLN A 111 10.57 -12.77 17.23
C GLN A 111 11.44 -11.71 16.56
N CYS A 112 11.38 -10.49 17.09
CA CYS A 112 12.27 -9.40 16.71
C CYS A 112 13.68 -9.73 17.24
N PRO A 113 14.70 -9.95 16.40
CA PRO A 113 16.06 -10.05 16.89
C PRO A 113 16.50 -8.66 17.36
N SER A 114 16.59 -8.49 18.68
CA SER A 114 17.18 -7.31 19.30
C SER A 114 18.70 -7.36 19.13
N GLN A 115 19.20 -7.04 17.93
CA GLN A 115 20.61 -6.74 17.66
C GLN A 115 20.73 -6.14 16.25
N ASN A 116 20.63 -4.80 16.15
CA ASN A 116 21.12 -4.09 14.97
C ASN A 116 22.64 -3.89 15.15
N PRO A 117 23.50 -4.32 14.20
CA PRO A 117 24.78 -3.64 14.06
C PRO A 117 24.49 -2.20 13.65
N SER A 118 24.95 -1.24 14.46
CA SER A 118 24.82 0.18 14.17
C SER A 118 25.66 0.50 12.94
N ILE A 119 25.04 0.56 11.75
CA ILE A 119 25.67 1.16 10.58
C ILE A 119 25.59 2.66 10.82
N ALA A 120 26.73 3.25 11.19
CA ALA A 120 26.82 4.69 11.37
C ALA A 120 26.49 5.40 10.04
N SER A 121 25.52 6.31 10.07
CA SER A 121 25.25 7.20 8.95
C SER A 121 26.48 8.12 8.73
N PRO A 122 26.95 8.31 7.49
CA PRO A 122 28.07 9.21 7.22
C PRO A 122 27.70 10.66 7.56
N THR A 123 28.68 11.42 8.05
CA THR A 123 28.55 12.85 8.36
C THR A 123 28.42 13.69 7.08
N ALA A 124 27.83 14.89 7.20
CA ALA A 124 27.57 15.79 6.08
C ALA A 124 28.83 16.18 5.26
N GLU A 125 30.01 16.20 5.89
CA GLU A 125 31.29 16.46 5.23
C GLU A 125 31.74 15.29 4.35
N THR A 126 31.61 14.05 4.83
CA THR A 126 31.89 12.83 4.04
C THR A 126 30.94 12.68 2.85
N ARG A 127 29.71 13.21 2.97
CA ARG A 127 28.71 13.21 1.87
C ARG A 127 29.13 14.14 0.72
N ARG A 128 29.72 15.30 1.00
CA ARG A 128 30.18 16.27 -0.02
C ARG A 128 31.39 15.79 -0.82
N GLU A 129 32.32 15.07 -0.19
CA GLU A 129 33.43 14.42 -0.90
C GLU A 129 32.94 13.26 -1.78
N SER A 130 31.90 12.53 -1.34
CA SER A 130 31.30 11.46 -2.15
C SER A 130 30.59 11.96 -3.40
N THR A 131 29.94 13.13 -3.36
CA THR A 131 29.25 13.74 -4.52
C THR A 131 30.21 14.14 -5.63
N GLN A 132 31.38 14.72 -5.31
CA GLN A 132 32.39 15.04 -6.34
C GLN A 132 32.93 13.78 -7.03
N SER A 133 33.09 12.68 -6.29
CA SER A 133 33.49 11.39 -6.87
C SER A 133 32.39 10.73 -7.72
N LEU A 134 31.12 11.05 -7.44
CA LEU A 134 29.96 10.58 -8.19
C LEU A 134 29.82 11.34 -9.51
N ASP A 135 30.06 12.66 -9.53
CA ASP A 135 30.00 13.47 -10.74
C ASP A 135 31.03 13.02 -11.79
N THR A 136 32.28 12.75 -11.39
CA THR A 136 33.30 12.19 -12.31
C THR A 136 32.95 10.79 -12.80
N ARG A 137 32.34 9.95 -11.94
CA ARG A 137 31.81 8.66 -12.38
C ARG A 137 30.67 8.88 -13.38
N LEU A 138 29.78 9.83 -13.13
CA LEU A 138 28.65 10.18 -13.98
C LEU A 138 29.07 10.64 -15.37
N GLU A 139 30.09 11.49 -15.49
CA GLU A 139 30.66 11.89 -16.79
C GLU A 139 31.17 10.66 -17.56
N SER A 140 31.96 9.80 -16.91
CA SER A 140 32.44 8.55 -17.54
C SER A 140 31.29 7.61 -17.92
N ILE A 141 30.17 7.66 -17.19
CA ILE A 141 28.97 6.87 -17.46
C ILE A 141 28.24 7.42 -18.68
N LEU A 142 28.00 8.73 -18.75
CA LEU A 142 27.34 9.39 -19.87
C LEU A 142 28.10 9.10 -21.16
N GLU A 143 29.44 9.24 -21.15
CA GLU A 143 30.30 8.88 -22.28
C GLU A 143 30.18 7.38 -22.65
N SER A 144 30.09 6.48 -21.67
CA SER A 144 29.90 5.05 -21.91
C SER A 144 28.49 4.69 -22.40
N VAL A 145 27.46 5.44 -22.00
CA VAL A 145 26.06 5.25 -22.41
C VAL A 145 25.93 5.58 -23.89
N GLU A 146 26.58 6.66 -24.35
CA GLU A 146 26.64 7.02 -25.76
C GLU A 146 27.37 5.97 -26.62
N GLN A 147 28.40 5.32 -26.06
CA GLN A 147 29.23 4.36 -26.80
C GLN A 147 28.70 2.91 -26.77
N GLU A 148 27.95 2.48 -25.75
CA GLU A 148 27.54 1.07 -25.57
C GLU A 148 26.02 0.82 -25.53
N THR A 149 25.15 1.84 -25.46
CA THR A 149 23.69 1.64 -25.31
C THR A 149 22.87 2.11 -26.50
N GLN A 150 21.71 1.47 -26.71
CA GLN A 150 20.70 1.89 -27.71
C GLN A 150 19.98 3.20 -27.33
N GLY A 151 20.43 3.96 -26.33
CA GLY A 151 19.75 5.17 -25.79
C GLY A 151 18.80 4.87 -24.62
N ILE A 152 18.18 5.91 -24.07
CA ILE A 152 17.24 5.83 -22.94
C ILE A 152 15.87 5.36 -23.40
N ARG A 153 15.32 4.31 -22.78
CA ARG A 153 13.93 3.87 -23.06
C ARG A 153 12.91 4.92 -22.60
N PRO A 154 11.75 5.07 -23.27
CA PRO A 154 10.69 5.92 -22.77
C PRO A 154 10.37 5.59 -21.32
N THR A 155 10.45 6.56 -20.42
CA THR A 155 10.38 6.29 -18.97
C THR A 155 9.33 7.18 -18.32
N ILE A 156 8.46 6.57 -17.51
CA ILE A 156 7.45 7.26 -16.71
C ILE A 156 7.72 6.99 -15.24
N PHE A 157 8.03 8.02 -14.48
CA PHE A 157 8.06 7.94 -13.02
C PHE A 157 6.69 8.30 -12.47
N VAL A 158 6.07 7.38 -11.75
CA VAL A 158 4.76 7.57 -11.11
C VAL A 158 4.96 7.69 -9.61
N GLY A 159 4.94 8.91 -9.10
CA GLY A 159 5.05 9.22 -7.68
C GLY A 159 3.67 9.19 -7.00
N ILE A 160 3.58 8.55 -5.83
CA ILE A 160 2.34 8.52 -5.04
C ILE A 160 2.60 9.03 -3.62
N GLY A 161 1.94 10.14 -3.27
CA GLY A 161 1.99 10.80 -1.96
C GLY A 161 3.19 11.74 -1.76
N GLY A 162 3.15 12.50 -0.67
CA GLY A 162 4.06 13.63 -0.45
C GLY A 162 5.57 13.30 -0.40
N THR A 163 5.95 12.09 0.06
CA THR A 163 7.36 11.67 -0.03
C THR A 163 7.80 11.51 -1.48
N ALA A 164 6.96 10.90 -2.32
CA ALA A 164 7.26 10.76 -3.74
C ALA A 164 7.25 12.12 -4.43
N ALA A 165 6.36 13.05 -4.04
CA ALA A 165 6.37 14.41 -4.54
C ALA A 165 7.74 15.07 -4.37
N HIS A 166 8.33 14.96 -3.18
CA HIS A 166 9.65 15.52 -2.92
C HIS A 166 10.76 14.85 -3.74
N VAL A 167 10.75 13.51 -3.81
CA VAL A 167 11.73 12.75 -4.61
C VAL A 167 11.64 13.12 -6.10
N LEU A 168 10.43 13.21 -6.67
CA LEU A 168 10.25 13.59 -8.07
C LEU A 168 10.67 15.02 -8.35
N GLN A 169 10.43 15.95 -7.43
CA GLN A 169 10.92 17.32 -7.53
C GLN A 169 12.46 17.37 -7.63
N ARG A 170 13.14 16.62 -6.75
CA ARG A 170 14.60 16.53 -6.74
C ARG A 170 15.17 15.79 -7.95
N LEU A 171 14.46 14.78 -8.46
CA LEU A 171 14.81 14.08 -9.69
C LEU A 171 14.70 15.01 -10.89
N ARG A 172 13.63 15.80 -10.98
CA ARG A 172 13.44 16.81 -12.01
C ARG A 172 14.58 17.83 -12.04
N SER A 173 15.01 18.33 -10.88
CA SER A 173 16.17 19.24 -10.80
C SER A 173 17.42 18.60 -11.41
N ARG A 174 17.73 17.36 -11.05
CA ARG A 174 18.90 16.62 -11.58
C ARG A 174 18.82 16.39 -13.09
N ILE A 175 17.64 16.05 -13.60
CA ILE A 175 17.43 15.92 -15.06
C ILE A 175 17.72 17.25 -15.74
N ASN A 176 17.15 18.35 -15.24
CA ASN A 176 17.33 19.67 -15.83
C ASN A 176 18.76 20.19 -15.77
N GLU A 177 19.46 19.90 -14.67
CA GLU A 177 20.84 20.33 -14.47
C GLU A 177 21.84 19.52 -15.31
N ARG A 178 21.55 18.25 -15.60
CA ARG A 178 22.53 17.31 -16.17
C ARG A 178 22.20 16.74 -17.56
N LEU A 179 20.95 16.79 -18.00
CA LEU A 179 20.52 16.25 -19.30
C LEU A 179 19.87 17.30 -20.20
N GLY A 180 19.35 18.39 -19.61
CA GLY A 180 18.55 19.41 -20.29
C GLY A 180 17.12 19.49 -19.77
N HIS A 181 16.32 20.42 -20.30
CA HIS A 181 15.00 20.72 -19.76
C HIS A 181 13.95 19.63 -20.01
N LEU A 182 13.37 19.08 -18.93
CA LEU A 182 12.37 18.01 -18.97
C LEU A 182 11.13 18.35 -19.83
N ARG A 183 10.72 19.62 -19.91
CA ARG A 183 9.62 20.06 -20.80
C ARG A 183 9.86 19.71 -22.27
N ASP A 184 11.12 19.61 -22.69
CA ASP A 184 11.51 19.37 -24.07
C ASP A 184 11.76 17.88 -24.36
N ALA A 185 11.65 17.01 -23.34
CA ALA A 185 11.77 15.55 -23.48
C ALA A 185 10.45 14.82 -23.25
N PRO A 186 9.53 14.78 -24.23
CA PRO A 186 8.26 14.07 -24.10
C PRO A 186 8.38 12.55 -23.88
N ALA A 187 9.53 11.93 -24.18
CA ALA A 187 9.81 10.52 -23.89
C ALA A 187 10.06 10.23 -22.39
N LEU A 188 10.26 11.27 -21.58
CA LEU A 188 10.43 11.18 -20.13
C LEU A 188 9.28 11.91 -19.42
N LYS A 189 8.56 11.22 -18.53
CA LYS A 189 7.42 11.80 -17.81
C LYS A 189 7.50 11.58 -16.31
N LEU A 190 7.17 12.64 -15.57
CA LEU A 190 6.98 12.60 -14.12
C LEU A 190 5.50 12.83 -13.85
N LEU A 191 4.84 11.85 -13.23
CA LEU A 191 3.43 11.89 -12.85
C LEU A 191 3.31 11.77 -11.33
N LEU A 192 2.74 12.77 -10.67
CA LEU A 192 2.52 12.78 -9.23
C LEU A 192 1.03 12.62 -8.92
N ILE A 193 0.71 11.68 -8.04
CA ILE A 193 -0.64 11.44 -7.52
C ILE A 193 -0.62 11.71 -6.01
N ASP A 194 -1.42 12.67 -5.55
CA ASP A 194 -1.49 12.98 -4.12
C ASP A 194 -2.91 13.29 -3.67
N SER A 195 -3.25 12.84 -2.46
CA SER A 195 -4.50 13.16 -1.79
C SER A 195 -4.50 14.54 -1.14
N ASP A 196 -3.32 15.08 -0.81
CA ASP A 196 -3.20 16.38 -0.17
C ASP A 196 -3.21 17.51 -1.22
N VAL A 197 -4.39 18.09 -1.41
CA VAL A 197 -4.60 19.21 -2.34
C VAL A 197 -3.89 20.48 -1.88
N GLN A 198 -3.74 20.68 -0.56
CA GLN A 198 -3.06 21.86 -0.05
C GLN A 198 -1.57 21.80 -0.37
N GLN A 199 -0.96 20.63 -0.18
CA GLN A 199 0.41 20.40 -0.56
C GLN A 199 0.60 20.61 -2.05
N LEU A 200 -0.26 20.03 -2.90
CA LEU A 200 -0.21 20.23 -4.36
C LEU A 200 -0.40 21.70 -4.77
N ASN A 201 -1.29 22.45 -4.13
CA ASN A 201 -1.49 23.87 -4.45
C ASN A 201 -0.35 24.77 -3.95
N GLN A 202 0.32 24.42 -2.84
CA GLN A 202 1.52 25.12 -2.39
C GLN A 202 2.69 24.91 -3.34
N ILE A 203 2.80 23.67 -3.81
CA ILE A 203 3.68 23.22 -4.88
C ILE A 203 3.43 24.03 -6.16
N ASP A 204 2.18 24.12 -6.63
CA ASP A 204 1.79 24.79 -7.88
C ASP A 204 2.16 26.30 -7.94
N ARG A 205 2.38 26.94 -6.79
CA ARG A 205 2.82 28.35 -6.72
C ARG A 205 4.29 28.57 -7.09
N ASP A 206 5.10 27.51 -7.07
CA ASP A 206 6.49 27.52 -7.53
C ASP A 206 6.49 27.19 -9.03
N GLU A 207 5.99 28.15 -9.82
CA GLU A 207 5.46 27.95 -11.18
C GLU A 207 6.40 27.23 -12.15
N ASP A 208 7.72 27.36 -12.00
CA ASP A 208 8.68 26.79 -12.97
C ASP A 208 9.05 25.33 -12.69
N VAL A 209 8.82 24.83 -11.48
CA VAL A 209 9.17 23.45 -11.10
C VAL A 209 8.04 22.48 -11.45
N TRP A 210 6.80 22.90 -11.23
CA TRP A 210 5.64 22.01 -11.29
C TRP A 210 4.89 22.03 -12.62
N LYS A 211 5.26 22.91 -13.55
CA LYS A 211 4.83 22.82 -14.96
C LYS A 211 5.33 21.54 -15.65
N GLU A 212 6.45 20.99 -15.20
CA GLU A 212 7.10 19.81 -15.82
C GLU A 212 6.70 18.48 -15.17
N ILE A 213 6.07 18.52 -13.99
CA ILE A 213 5.56 17.34 -13.29
C ILE A 213 4.03 17.35 -13.44
N GLU A 214 3.48 16.36 -14.14
CA GLU A 214 2.03 16.23 -14.25
C GLU A 214 1.45 15.83 -12.89
N THR A 215 0.54 16.63 -12.33
CA THR A 215 -0.05 16.37 -11.01
C THR A 215 -1.52 15.94 -11.12
N VAL A 216 -1.89 14.94 -10.31
CA VAL A 216 -3.27 14.44 -10.21
C VAL A 216 -3.69 14.45 -8.75
N ALA A 217 -4.46 15.48 -8.39
CA ALA A 217 -5.06 15.60 -7.08
C ALA A 217 -6.18 14.56 -6.86
N VAL A 218 -6.08 13.77 -5.81
CA VAL A 218 -7.05 12.72 -5.41
C VAL A 218 -7.59 12.97 -3.99
N PRO A 219 -8.27 14.10 -3.73
CA PRO A 219 -8.76 14.40 -2.38
C PRO A 219 -9.79 13.40 -1.89
N LEU A 220 -9.87 13.24 -0.57
CA LEU A 220 -11.06 12.66 0.04
C LEU A 220 -12.24 13.61 -0.09
N ARG A 221 -13.43 13.05 -0.24
CA ARG A 221 -14.70 13.77 -0.14
C ARG A 221 -15.21 13.75 1.29
N LYS A 222 -16.27 14.51 1.56
CA LYS A 222 -16.96 14.40 2.85
C LYS A 222 -17.70 13.07 2.98
N SER A 223 -17.90 12.60 4.21
CA SER A 223 -18.53 11.30 4.51
C SER A 223 -19.88 11.10 3.83
N ASP A 224 -20.67 12.17 3.70
CA ASP A 224 -22.01 12.19 3.13
C ASP A 224 -22.03 12.04 1.60
N GLU A 225 -20.92 12.35 0.93
CA GLU A 225 -20.77 12.24 -0.52
C GLU A 225 -20.50 10.80 -0.99
N TYR A 226 -20.12 9.90 -0.08
CA TYR A 226 -19.89 8.48 -0.39
C TYR A 226 -21.15 7.62 -0.36
N ARG A 227 -22.32 8.22 -0.15
CA ARG A 227 -23.58 7.48 0.02
C ARG A 227 -23.96 6.68 -1.23
N SER A 228 -23.69 7.19 -2.43
CA SER A 228 -23.99 6.48 -3.67
C SER A 228 -23.09 5.26 -3.89
N GLN A 229 -21.85 5.27 -3.38
CA GLN A 229 -20.92 4.13 -3.45
C GLN A 229 -21.04 3.18 -2.26
N HIS A 230 -21.96 3.42 -1.32
CA HIS A 230 -21.99 2.73 -0.04
C HIS A 230 -22.12 1.19 -0.16
N GLY A 231 -22.85 0.70 -1.17
CA GLY A 231 -22.95 -0.74 -1.44
C GLY A 231 -21.61 -1.39 -1.80
N TYR A 232 -20.82 -0.72 -2.65
CA TYR A 232 -19.48 -1.17 -3.02
C TYR A 232 -18.49 -1.04 -1.86
N LEU A 233 -18.47 0.11 -1.17
CA LEU A 233 -17.50 0.42 -0.13
C LEU A 233 -17.60 -0.54 1.08
N LYS A 234 -18.80 -0.97 1.47
CA LYS A 234 -18.99 -1.91 2.58
C LYS A 234 -18.25 -3.24 2.43
N ARG A 235 -17.84 -3.61 1.20
CA ARG A 235 -17.14 -4.87 0.93
C ARG A 235 -15.72 -4.90 1.50
N TRP A 236 -15.08 -3.74 1.65
CA TRP A 236 -13.66 -3.68 2.01
C TRP A 236 -13.32 -2.58 3.04
N ILE A 237 -14.12 -1.51 3.16
CA ILE A 237 -13.89 -0.46 4.17
C ILE A 237 -14.93 -0.52 5.29
N ASN A 238 -14.44 -0.53 6.53
CA ASN A 238 -15.29 -0.45 7.71
C ASN A 238 -15.98 0.93 7.77
N ARG A 239 -17.28 0.96 8.08
CA ARG A 239 -18.08 2.18 8.18
C ARG A 239 -17.48 3.22 9.15
N ARG A 240 -16.80 2.77 10.21
CA ARG A 240 -16.10 3.65 11.16
C ARG A 240 -15.11 4.58 10.45
N TRP A 241 -14.41 4.12 9.42
CA TRP A 241 -13.47 4.96 8.67
C TRP A 241 -14.18 6.02 7.85
N LEU A 242 -15.33 5.68 7.25
CA LEU A 242 -16.15 6.64 6.50
C LEU A 242 -16.73 7.74 7.38
N PHE A 243 -17.14 7.41 8.61
CA PHE A 243 -17.66 8.40 9.57
C PHE A 243 -16.58 9.26 10.23
N ASN A 244 -15.34 8.79 10.26
CA ASN A 244 -14.20 9.48 10.86
C ASN A 244 -13.23 10.01 9.80
N ILE A 245 -13.72 10.36 8.61
CA ILE A 245 -12.90 11.06 7.61
C ILE A 245 -12.48 12.41 8.22
N PRO A 246 -11.17 12.74 8.22
CA PRO A 246 -10.68 14.01 8.73
C PRO A 246 -11.35 15.22 8.05
N ARG A 247 -11.54 16.32 8.78
CA ARG A 247 -12.25 17.52 8.28
C ARG A 247 -11.50 18.23 7.16
N ASP A 248 -10.17 18.17 7.23
CA ASP A 248 -9.22 18.62 6.21
C ASP A 248 -9.15 17.68 5.00
N GLN A 249 -9.89 16.56 5.01
CA GLN A 249 -9.96 15.58 3.92
C GLN A 249 -8.59 14.96 3.58
N SER A 250 -7.66 14.99 4.53
CA SER A 250 -6.40 14.27 4.44
C SER A 250 -6.59 12.79 4.79
N THR A 251 -5.64 11.96 4.38
CA THR A 251 -5.65 10.54 4.77
C THR A 251 -5.22 10.33 6.23
N ASP A 252 -4.59 11.32 6.87
CA ASP A 252 -3.94 11.22 8.18
C ASP A 252 -3.15 9.90 8.35
N GLY A 253 -2.44 9.47 7.31
CA GLY A 253 -1.66 8.23 7.36
C GLY A 253 -2.50 6.95 7.47
N ILE A 254 -3.81 6.98 7.21
CA ILE A 254 -4.71 5.82 7.28
C ILE A 254 -4.84 5.20 5.88
N ARG A 255 -4.32 3.99 5.69
CA ARG A 255 -4.28 3.32 4.38
C ARG A 255 -5.64 3.11 3.71
N PRO A 256 -6.69 2.67 4.43
CA PRO A 256 -8.02 2.56 3.83
C PRO A 256 -8.55 3.87 3.26
N LEU A 257 -8.20 5.02 3.88
CA LEU A 257 -8.57 6.33 3.36
C LEU A 257 -7.76 6.69 2.11
N GLY A 258 -6.48 6.29 2.03
CA GLY A 258 -5.70 6.36 0.79
C GLY A 258 -6.38 5.63 -0.37
N ARG A 259 -6.76 4.36 -0.17
CA ARG A 259 -7.51 3.62 -1.20
C ARG A 259 -8.85 4.30 -1.54
N LEU A 260 -9.57 4.81 -0.54
CA LEU A 260 -10.86 5.49 -0.74
C LEU A 260 -10.73 6.75 -1.61
N ALA A 261 -9.69 7.55 -1.38
CA ALA A 261 -9.34 8.71 -2.18
C ALA A 261 -9.08 8.34 -3.65
N LEU A 262 -8.40 7.21 -3.90
CA LEU A 262 -8.18 6.71 -5.25
C LEU A 262 -9.49 6.28 -5.90
N VAL A 263 -10.33 5.49 -5.24
CA VAL A 263 -11.58 4.95 -5.79
C VAL A 263 -12.48 6.04 -6.39
N THR A 264 -12.60 7.18 -5.72
CA THR A 264 -13.47 8.28 -6.20
C THR A 264 -12.85 9.13 -7.29
N ASN A 265 -11.53 9.11 -7.42
CA ASN A 265 -10.78 9.90 -8.40
C ASN A 265 -10.12 9.03 -9.47
N PHE A 266 -10.41 7.72 -9.50
CA PHE A 266 -9.68 6.74 -10.28
C PHE A 266 -9.66 7.08 -11.78
N GLN A 267 -10.77 7.55 -12.34
CA GLN A 267 -10.84 7.91 -13.75
C GLN A 267 -9.88 9.05 -14.13
N ARG A 268 -9.64 10.02 -13.24
CA ARG A 268 -8.67 11.11 -13.47
C ARG A 268 -7.25 10.57 -13.49
N VAL A 269 -6.93 9.68 -12.56
CA VAL A 269 -5.63 8.99 -12.49
C VAL A 269 -5.39 8.16 -13.74
N MET A 270 -6.38 7.37 -14.16
CA MET A 270 -6.30 6.56 -15.38
C MET A 270 -6.10 7.40 -16.64
N SER A 271 -6.84 8.51 -16.76
CA SER A 271 -6.73 9.41 -17.91
C SER A 271 -5.36 10.08 -17.99
N ALA A 272 -4.72 10.36 -16.86
CA ALA A 272 -3.35 10.87 -16.84
C ALA A 272 -2.36 9.78 -17.27
N MET A 273 -2.43 8.58 -16.69
CA MET A 273 -1.56 7.46 -17.04
C MET A 273 -1.63 7.09 -18.53
N GLU A 274 -2.84 7.01 -19.09
CA GLU A 274 -3.05 6.71 -20.51
C GLU A 274 -2.42 7.78 -21.41
N ARG A 275 -2.61 9.06 -21.08
CA ARG A 275 -1.96 10.17 -21.81
C ARG A 275 -0.44 10.09 -21.72
N SER A 276 0.13 9.85 -20.54
CA SER A 276 1.58 9.76 -20.36
C SER A 276 2.18 8.59 -21.16
N ILE A 277 1.56 7.40 -21.12
CA ILE A 277 1.99 6.21 -21.88
C ILE A 277 1.90 6.48 -23.39
N LYS A 278 0.76 7.02 -23.85
CA LYS A 278 0.58 7.29 -25.28
C LYS A 278 1.59 8.31 -25.79
N LEU A 279 1.87 9.36 -25.03
CA LEU A 279 2.81 10.41 -25.44
C LEU A 279 4.24 9.87 -25.48
N CYS A 280 4.74 9.28 -24.39
CA CYS A 280 6.16 8.95 -24.28
C CYS A 280 6.63 7.85 -25.24
N THR A 281 5.72 6.97 -25.68
CA THR A 281 6.07 5.79 -26.49
C THR A 281 6.18 6.06 -27.98
N THR A 282 5.77 7.24 -28.45
CA THR A 282 5.82 7.60 -29.88
C THR A 282 7.26 7.80 -30.37
N LYS A 283 7.48 7.51 -31.67
CA LYS A 283 8.77 7.79 -32.31
C LYS A 283 9.10 9.29 -32.32
N GLU A 284 8.11 10.13 -32.60
CA GLU A 284 8.25 11.59 -32.57
C GLU A 284 8.74 12.08 -31.20
N SER A 285 8.19 11.53 -30.10
CA SER A 285 8.63 11.92 -28.77
C SER A 285 10.06 11.50 -28.48
N ALA A 286 10.50 10.33 -28.95
CA ALA A 286 11.88 9.89 -28.81
C ALA A 286 12.86 10.78 -29.61
N ASP A 287 12.52 11.08 -30.85
CA ASP A 287 13.33 11.92 -31.74
C ASP A 287 13.45 13.34 -31.17
N GLN A 288 12.33 13.94 -30.74
CA GLN A 288 12.32 15.26 -30.10
C GLN A 288 13.15 15.28 -28.81
N SER A 289 12.98 14.27 -27.94
CA SER A 289 13.74 14.20 -26.68
C SER A 289 15.24 14.05 -26.93
N SER A 290 15.64 13.28 -27.95
CA SER A 290 17.04 13.10 -28.34
C SER A 290 17.67 14.36 -28.94
N GLN A 291 16.87 15.24 -29.55
CA GLN A 291 17.34 16.52 -30.08
C GLN A 291 17.48 17.59 -29.00
N ALA A 292 16.63 17.54 -27.98
CA ALA A 292 16.59 18.54 -26.92
C ALA A 292 17.53 18.23 -25.74
N MET A 293 17.81 16.95 -25.51
CA MET A 293 18.62 16.49 -24.38
C MET A 293 20.02 16.06 -24.86
N GLU A 294 20.98 16.08 -23.94
CA GLU A 294 22.36 15.61 -24.17
C GLU A 294 22.48 14.08 -24.28
N VAL A 295 21.37 13.35 -24.42
CA VAL A 295 21.32 11.88 -24.45
C VAL A 295 20.29 11.39 -25.47
N SER A 296 20.57 10.26 -26.11
CA SER A 296 19.65 9.63 -27.07
C SER A 296 18.50 8.91 -26.37
N PHE A 297 17.32 8.90 -27.00
CA PHE A 297 16.12 8.19 -26.54
C PHE A 297 15.64 7.16 -27.57
N GLN A 298 15.18 6.01 -27.07
CA GLN A 298 14.51 4.97 -27.85
C GLN A 298 13.01 5.26 -27.96
N SER A 299 12.35 4.68 -28.96
CA SER A 299 10.88 4.67 -29.07
C SER A 299 10.29 3.30 -28.76
N GLY A 300 8.98 3.23 -28.53
CA GLY A 300 8.28 1.98 -28.29
C GLY A 300 8.14 1.63 -26.81
N ARG A 301 8.72 0.50 -26.38
CA ARG A 301 8.41 -0.15 -25.08
C ARG A 301 8.76 0.72 -23.87
N PRO A 302 7.76 1.28 -23.14
CA PRO A 302 8.03 2.16 -22.01
C PRO A 302 8.50 1.38 -20.77
N ARG A 303 9.23 2.05 -19.90
CA ARG A 303 9.50 1.64 -18.51
C ARG A 303 8.64 2.49 -17.59
N ILE A 304 8.00 1.86 -16.61
CA ILE A 304 7.24 2.57 -15.58
C ILE A 304 7.89 2.31 -14.22
N VAL A 305 8.27 3.38 -13.53
CA VAL A 305 8.87 3.30 -12.18
C VAL A 305 7.92 3.93 -11.19
N LEU A 306 7.24 3.11 -10.39
CA LEU A 306 6.35 3.56 -9.33
C LEU A 306 7.18 3.89 -8.08
N VAL A 307 7.10 5.14 -7.61
CA VAL A 307 7.83 5.62 -6.43
C VAL A 307 6.82 5.96 -5.34
N THR A 308 6.93 5.34 -4.18
CA THR A 308 5.99 5.61 -3.09
C THR A 308 6.55 5.28 -1.71
N SER A 309 6.01 5.94 -0.68
CA SER A 309 6.31 5.63 0.72
C SER A 309 5.32 4.62 1.29
N LEU A 310 5.85 3.54 1.87
CA LEU A 310 5.06 2.54 2.60
C LEU A 310 4.58 3.04 3.97
N SER A 311 5.19 4.11 4.50
CA SER A 311 4.86 4.68 5.80
C SER A 311 3.59 5.54 5.78
N GLY A 312 3.25 6.12 4.63
CA GLY A 312 2.10 7.02 4.46
C GLY A 312 0.79 6.28 4.17
N GLY A 313 -0.35 6.94 4.40
CA GLY A 313 -1.68 6.38 4.11
C GLY A 313 -2.01 6.39 2.62
N THR A 314 -1.63 7.46 1.92
CA THR A 314 -1.88 7.66 0.48
C THR A 314 -1.08 6.67 -0.36
N GLY A 315 0.25 6.73 -0.29
CA GLY A 315 1.14 5.86 -1.05
C GLY A 315 0.84 4.36 -0.87
N SER A 316 1.02 3.90 0.37
CA SER A 316 0.80 2.48 0.70
C SER A 316 -0.64 1.98 0.51
N GLY A 317 -1.64 2.88 0.55
CA GLY A 317 -3.04 2.54 0.34
C GLY A 317 -3.45 2.44 -1.14
N MET A 318 -2.72 3.11 -2.03
CA MET A 318 -3.06 3.21 -3.47
C MET A 318 -2.15 2.36 -4.37
N MET A 319 -0.92 2.06 -3.94
CA MET A 319 0.13 1.53 -4.81
C MET A 319 -0.25 0.26 -5.59
N PHE A 320 -0.98 -0.67 -4.98
CA PHE A 320 -1.32 -1.94 -5.64
C PHE A 320 -2.35 -1.74 -6.74
N ASP A 321 -3.42 -0.96 -6.47
CA ASP A 321 -4.43 -0.67 -7.48
C ASP A 321 -3.81 0.08 -8.66
N ILE A 322 -2.95 1.06 -8.37
CA ILE A 322 -2.25 1.82 -9.39
C ILE A 322 -1.31 0.90 -10.20
N ALA A 323 -0.54 0.03 -9.55
CA ALA A 323 0.35 -0.90 -10.23
C ALA A 323 -0.43 -1.80 -11.21
N TYR A 324 -1.49 -2.47 -10.76
CA TYR A 324 -2.29 -3.34 -11.62
C TYR A 324 -3.08 -2.57 -12.69
N ALA A 325 -3.46 -1.33 -12.42
CA ALA A 325 -4.09 -0.46 -13.41
C ALA A 325 -3.11 -0.04 -14.53
N LEU A 326 -1.87 0.30 -14.17
CA LEU A 326 -0.80 0.62 -15.13
C LEU A 326 -0.49 -0.57 -16.04
N ARG A 327 -0.40 -1.78 -15.47
CA ARG A 327 -0.25 -3.02 -16.25
C ARG A 327 -1.40 -3.19 -17.26
N GLY A 328 -2.61 -2.84 -16.85
CA GLY A 328 -3.79 -2.93 -17.71
C GLY A 328 -3.74 -1.93 -18.87
N GLN A 329 -3.21 -0.74 -18.61
CA GLN A 329 -2.99 0.28 -19.64
C GLN A 329 -1.87 -0.10 -20.60
N LEU A 330 -0.77 -0.68 -20.10
CA LEU A 330 0.30 -1.23 -20.94
C LEU A 330 -0.25 -2.32 -21.87
N SER A 331 -1.04 -3.25 -21.33
CA SER A 331 -1.67 -4.31 -22.13
C SER A 331 -2.59 -3.74 -23.21
N LYS A 332 -3.43 -2.74 -22.87
CA LYS A 332 -4.29 -2.06 -23.86
C LYS A 332 -3.51 -1.32 -24.94
N ALA A 333 -2.35 -0.77 -24.59
CA ALA A 333 -1.45 -0.11 -25.53
C ALA A 333 -0.60 -1.12 -26.35
N GLY A 334 -0.75 -2.42 -26.14
CA GLY A 334 -0.03 -3.47 -26.88
C GLY A 334 1.37 -3.78 -26.33
N PHE A 335 1.70 -3.31 -25.13
CA PHE A 335 2.98 -3.59 -24.47
C PHE A 335 2.87 -4.75 -23.47
N GLU A 336 4.03 -5.33 -23.13
CA GLU A 336 4.13 -6.32 -22.06
C GLU A 336 3.72 -5.71 -20.70
N THR A 337 3.05 -6.51 -19.88
CA THR A 337 2.52 -6.07 -18.58
C THR A 337 3.56 -5.99 -17.48
N ASP A 338 4.79 -6.41 -17.74
CA ASP A 338 5.83 -6.61 -16.73
C ASP A 338 6.87 -5.47 -16.79
N GLU A 339 6.41 -4.27 -17.14
CA GLU A 339 7.24 -3.05 -17.23
C GLU A 339 7.08 -2.09 -16.05
N VAL A 340 6.43 -2.55 -14.98
CA VAL A 340 6.18 -1.76 -13.78
C VAL A 340 7.15 -2.18 -12.68
N ASP A 341 8.15 -1.34 -12.43
CA ASP A 341 9.07 -1.45 -11.30
C ASP A 341 8.54 -0.65 -10.11
N ALA A 342 8.95 -1.02 -8.90
CA ALA A 342 8.61 -0.29 -7.67
C ALA A 342 9.86 0.14 -6.88
N ILE A 343 9.87 1.41 -6.49
CA ILE A 343 10.78 2.00 -5.50
C ILE A 343 9.95 2.30 -4.26
N LEU A 344 10.08 1.43 -3.27
CA LEU A 344 9.32 1.44 -2.02
C LEU A 344 10.17 2.08 -0.93
N LEU A 345 9.75 3.27 -0.51
CA LEU A 345 10.45 4.05 0.50
C LEU A 345 9.88 3.75 1.88
N HIS A 346 10.73 3.70 2.88
CA HIS A 346 10.31 3.64 4.27
C HIS A 346 11.08 4.64 5.11
N SER A 347 10.36 5.39 5.93
CA SER A 347 10.93 6.21 6.98
C SER A 347 9.97 6.26 8.17
N THR A 348 10.51 6.45 9.37
CA THR A 348 9.66 6.69 10.54
C THR A 348 9.84 8.12 11.07
N PRO A 349 8.75 8.91 11.21
CA PRO A 349 8.81 10.21 11.86
C PRO A 349 8.86 10.04 13.39
N ARG A 350 9.34 11.06 14.12
CA ARG A 350 9.27 11.07 15.60
C ARG A 350 7.85 10.96 16.14
N LYS A 351 6.90 11.68 15.53
CA LYS A 351 5.47 11.61 15.86
C LYS A 351 4.76 10.73 14.85
N GLY A 352 4.00 9.74 15.34
CA GLY A 352 3.29 8.80 14.47
C GLY A 352 4.13 7.63 13.96
N ARG A 353 5.26 7.34 14.60
CA ARG A 353 6.14 6.20 14.30
C ARG A 353 5.37 4.88 14.18
N ASP A 354 4.56 4.54 15.18
CA ASP A 354 3.84 3.25 15.20
C ASP A 354 2.88 3.11 14.02
N LYS A 355 2.22 4.22 13.63
CA LYS A 355 1.36 4.28 12.45
C LYS A 355 2.16 4.05 11.17
N ALA A 356 3.33 4.68 11.04
CA ALA A 356 4.23 4.49 9.89
C ALA A 356 4.72 3.04 9.77
N ILE A 357 5.13 2.43 10.89
CA ILE A 357 5.56 1.03 10.94
C ILE A 357 4.39 0.10 10.59
N ALA A 358 3.21 0.31 11.19
CA ALA A 358 2.02 -0.50 10.92
C ALA A 358 1.64 -0.46 9.43
N ASN A 359 1.72 0.73 8.82
CA ASN A 359 1.47 0.89 7.39
C ASN A 359 2.47 0.11 6.54
N ALA A 360 3.76 0.24 6.85
CA ALA A 360 4.81 -0.45 6.10
C ALA A 360 4.68 -1.97 6.22
N CYS A 361 4.46 -2.49 7.44
CA CYS A 361 4.23 -3.91 7.66
C CYS A 361 3.00 -4.42 6.89
N ALA A 362 1.91 -3.65 6.87
CA ALA A 362 0.71 -4.06 6.15
C ALA A 362 0.93 -4.07 4.63
N ALA A 363 1.59 -3.06 4.08
CA ALA A 363 1.93 -3.00 2.66
C ALA A 363 2.89 -4.12 2.22
N LEU A 364 3.91 -4.43 3.02
CA LEU A 364 4.83 -5.53 2.75
C LEU A 364 4.13 -6.90 2.83
N LYS A 365 3.18 -7.09 3.75
CA LYS A 365 2.36 -8.32 3.80
C LYS A 365 1.45 -8.46 2.58
N GLU A 366 0.90 -7.37 2.08
CA GLU A 366 0.13 -7.38 0.83
C GLU A 366 1.02 -7.69 -0.37
N LEU A 367 2.24 -7.13 -0.42
CA LEU A 367 3.21 -7.43 -1.48
C LEU A 367 3.59 -8.91 -1.46
N ASP A 368 3.90 -9.47 -0.29
CA ASP A 368 4.19 -10.89 -0.11
C ASP A 368 2.99 -11.75 -0.56
N HIS A 369 1.78 -11.40 -0.12
CA HIS A 369 0.55 -12.09 -0.54
C HIS A 369 0.42 -12.14 -2.06
N PHE A 370 0.54 -11.00 -2.76
CA PHE A 370 0.39 -10.95 -4.21
C PHE A 370 1.60 -11.49 -4.99
N SER A 371 2.72 -11.75 -4.32
CA SER A 371 3.92 -12.33 -4.93
C SER A 371 4.00 -13.86 -4.75
N GLN A 372 3.17 -14.45 -3.89
CA GLN A 372 3.11 -15.89 -3.67
C GLN A 372 2.45 -16.63 -4.84
N ARG A 373 3.02 -17.79 -5.21
CA ARG A 373 2.45 -18.67 -6.25
C ARG A 373 1.01 -19.08 -5.90
N GLY A 374 0.12 -19.01 -6.90
CA GLY A 374 -1.30 -19.36 -6.75
C GLY A 374 -2.16 -18.28 -6.09
N ARG A 375 -1.56 -17.21 -5.54
CA ARG A 375 -2.29 -15.99 -5.17
C ARG A 375 -2.32 -15.05 -6.36
N TYR A 376 -3.32 -14.19 -6.38
CA TYR A 376 -3.54 -13.28 -7.49
C TYR A 376 -4.23 -12.01 -7.01
N PHE A 377 -4.06 -10.93 -7.77
CA PHE A 377 -4.83 -9.72 -7.53
C PHE A 377 -6.25 -9.89 -8.07
N PRO A 378 -7.29 -9.77 -7.20
CA PRO A 378 -8.66 -10.12 -7.58
C PRO A 378 -9.32 -9.13 -8.55
N GLY A 379 -8.65 -8.01 -8.85
CA GLY A 379 -9.25 -6.91 -9.61
C GLY A 379 -10.16 -6.04 -8.74
N ASP A 380 -10.68 -5.00 -9.36
CA ASP A 380 -11.68 -4.12 -8.75
C ASP A 380 -12.70 -3.69 -9.80
N SER A 381 -13.92 -4.23 -9.69
CA SER A 381 -14.97 -4.01 -10.68
C SER A 381 -15.47 -2.56 -10.72
N TYR A 382 -15.39 -1.83 -9.62
CA TYR A 382 -15.84 -0.43 -9.57
C TYR A 382 -14.83 0.49 -10.25
N MET A 383 -13.54 0.23 -10.04
CA MET A 383 -12.46 0.94 -10.73
C MET A 383 -12.24 0.43 -12.17
N GLY A 384 -12.76 -0.76 -12.51
CA GLY A 384 -12.54 -1.37 -13.83
C GLY A 384 -11.15 -2.01 -13.97
N ILE A 385 -10.52 -2.37 -12.84
CA ILE A 385 -9.24 -3.08 -12.83
C ILE A 385 -9.52 -4.58 -12.99
N SER A 386 -8.92 -5.19 -14.01
CA SER A 386 -9.08 -6.63 -14.26
C SER A 386 -8.38 -7.45 -13.18
N ALA A 387 -8.84 -8.69 -12.98
CA ALA A 387 -8.15 -9.66 -12.15
C ALA A 387 -6.88 -10.15 -12.88
N TYR A 388 -5.79 -10.36 -12.14
CA TYR A 388 -4.51 -10.81 -12.69
C TYR A 388 -4.16 -12.20 -12.17
N HIS A 389 -4.70 -13.23 -12.82
CA HIS A 389 -4.45 -14.63 -12.47
C HIS A 389 -3.07 -15.12 -12.93
N GLY A 390 -2.55 -16.17 -12.28
CA GLY A 390 -1.29 -16.84 -12.63
C GLY A 390 -0.11 -16.46 -11.73
N ASN A 391 1.10 -16.92 -12.09
CA ASN A 391 2.35 -16.60 -11.36
C ASN A 391 2.90 -15.20 -11.74
N ASN A 392 2.01 -14.24 -11.94
CA ASN A 392 2.39 -12.89 -12.34
C ASN A 392 2.77 -12.09 -11.11
N ARG A 393 4.05 -11.68 -11.02
CA ARG A 393 4.52 -10.78 -9.97
C ARG A 393 3.75 -9.46 -10.04
N THR A 394 3.57 -8.80 -8.89
CA THR A 394 2.93 -7.47 -8.84
C THR A 394 3.75 -6.43 -9.60
N PHE A 395 5.06 -6.45 -9.34
CA PHE A 395 6.06 -5.61 -9.97
C PHE A 395 7.10 -6.52 -10.63
N ASN A 396 7.72 -6.04 -11.71
CA ASN A 396 8.85 -6.71 -12.32
C ASN A 396 10.05 -6.74 -11.37
N GLU A 397 10.34 -5.57 -10.80
CA GLU A 397 11.37 -5.40 -9.78
C GLU A 397 10.87 -4.54 -8.63
N VAL A 398 11.31 -4.86 -7.42
CA VAL A 398 10.98 -4.11 -6.21
C VAL A 398 12.27 -3.78 -5.48
N GLU A 399 12.48 -2.50 -5.22
CA GLU A 399 13.56 -2.02 -4.38
C GLU A 399 12.98 -1.34 -3.16
N PHE A 400 13.49 -1.74 -2.00
CA PHE A 400 13.08 -1.22 -0.72
C PHE A 400 14.19 -0.35 -0.15
N LEU A 401 13.93 0.95 -0.02
CA LEU A 401 14.89 1.93 0.48
C LEU A 401 14.44 2.43 1.85
N ASN A 402 15.21 2.08 2.89
CA ASN A 402 15.00 2.60 4.23
C ASN A 402 15.75 3.93 4.38
N LEU A 403 15.01 5.03 4.48
CA LEU A 403 15.54 6.39 4.62
C LEU A 403 15.94 6.70 6.07
N GLY A 404 15.54 5.86 7.04
CA GLY A 404 15.94 5.97 8.43
C GLY A 404 14.77 6.13 9.42
N ASP A 405 15.14 6.10 10.70
CA ASP A 405 14.22 6.09 11.82
C ASP A 405 14.21 7.40 12.61
N ASN A 406 13.04 7.74 13.15
CA ASN A 406 12.82 8.94 13.97
C ASN A 406 13.34 10.23 13.30
N LEU A 407 13.23 10.30 11.97
CA LEU A 407 13.79 11.39 11.18
C LEU A 407 13.09 12.71 11.52
N GLU A 408 13.91 13.74 11.70
CA GLU A 408 13.48 15.13 11.63
C GLU A 408 13.42 15.60 10.17
N GLN A 409 12.97 16.83 9.93
CA GLN A 409 12.74 17.34 8.57
C GLN A 409 14.02 17.34 7.73
N GLN A 410 15.13 17.89 8.22
CA GLN A 410 16.36 18.01 7.42
C GLN A 410 16.98 16.64 7.06
N PRO A 411 17.20 15.71 8.01
CA PRO A 411 17.69 14.38 7.66
C PRO A 411 16.79 13.63 6.67
N TRP A 412 15.47 13.82 6.75
CA TRP A 412 14.52 13.24 5.80
C TRP A 412 14.65 13.85 4.40
N LEU A 413 14.86 15.17 4.31
CA LEU A 413 15.11 15.86 3.03
C LEU A 413 16.38 15.30 2.39
N ASP A 414 17.47 15.21 3.16
CA ASP A 414 18.74 14.74 2.62
C ASP A 414 18.68 13.26 2.20
N ALA A 415 17.96 12.40 2.94
CA ALA A 415 17.78 11.00 2.55
C ALA A 415 16.90 10.86 1.29
N SER A 416 15.90 11.74 1.14
CA SER A 416 15.05 11.77 -0.06
C SER A 416 15.82 12.29 -1.29
N ASP A 417 16.80 13.16 -1.08
CA ASP A 417 17.68 13.67 -2.13
C ASP A 417 18.59 12.56 -2.69
N ASP A 418 19.13 11.69 -1.84
CA ASP A 418 19.87 10.50 -2.27
C ASP A 418 19.02 9.55 -3.12
N VAL A 419 17.72 9.41 -2.80
CA VAL A 419 16.79 8.61 -3.61
C VAL A 419 16.64 9.22 -5.00
N ALA A 420 16.55 10.55 -5.11
CA ALA A 420 16.46 11.22 -6.40
C ALA A 420 17.74 11.03 -7.23
N GLU A 421 18.91 11.09 -6.60
CA GLU A 421 20.19 10.75 -7.24
C GLU A 421 20.20 9.30 -7.74
N TYR A 422 19.74 8.38 -6.90
CA TYR A 422 19.63 6.97 -7.25
C TYR A 422 18.70 6.74 -8.47
N LEU A 423 17.53 7.39 -8.49
CA LEU A 423 16.58 7.31 -9.60
C LEU A 423 17.17 7.89 -10.90
N PHE A 424 17.94 8.97 -10.80
CA PHE A 424 18.63 9.56 -11.94
C PHE A 424 19.68 8.59 -12.52
N CYS A 425 20.53 8.02 -11.66
CA CYS A 425 21.49 6.99 -12.08
C CYS A 425 20.77 5.78 -12.70
N ARG A 426 19.65 5.32 -12.11
CA ARG A 426 18.85 4.20 -12.63
C ARG A 426 18.29 4.49 -14.03
N LEU A 427 17.82 5.72 -14.28
CA LEU A 427 17.32 6.16 -15.59
C LEU A 427 18.37 5.91 -16.68
N LEU A 428 19.63 6.18 -16.39
CA LEU A 428 20.75 5.99 -17.32
C LEU A 428 21.17 4.51 -17.42
N TYR A 429 21.38 3.84 -16.28
CA TYR A 429 22.03 2.52 -16.23
C TYR A 429 21.19 1.33 -16.68
N LYS A 430 19.89 1.27 -16.32
CA LYS A 430 19.07 0.10 -16.65
C LYS A 430 18.69 0.01 -18.14
N ASN A 431 19.26 0.86 -18.99
CA ASN A 431 19.22 0.71 -20.45
C ASN A 431 20.34 -0.19 -20.99
N ARG A 432 21.36 -0.51 -20.16
CA ARG A 432 22.25 -1.64 -20.43
C ARG A 432 21.40 -2.91 -20.30
N ILE A 433 21.14 -3.56 -21.43
CA ILE A 433 20.50 -4.87 -21.54
C ILE A 433 21.03 -5.74 -20.39
N SER A 434 20.15 -6.21 -19.50
CA SER A 434 20.54 -7.22 -18.53
C SER A 434 21.22 -8.34 -19.30
N PRO A 435 22.46 -8.75 -18.96
CA PRO A 435 22.96 -10.00 -19.49
C PRO A 435 21.93 -11.04 -19.06
N THR A 436 21.32 -11.69 -20.04
CA THR A 436 20.56 -12.91 -19.80
C THR A 436 21.40 -13.75 -18.85
N LEU A 437 20.94 -13.92 -17.61
CA LEU A 437 21.49 -14.92 -16.70
C LEU A 437 21.59 -16.20 -17.54
N PRO A 438 22.77 -16.82 -17.68
CA PRO A 438 22.88 -18.04 -18.45
C PRO A 438 21.84 -18.99 -17.88
N LYS A 439 20.94 -19.46 -18.75
CA LYS A 439 20.07 -20.58 -18.43
C LYS A 439 21.00 -21.64 -17.86
N SER A 440 20.79 -22.00 -16.59
CA SER A 440 21.53 -23.08 -15.97
C SER A 440 21.29 -24.31 -16.86
N GLU A 441 22.29 -24.64 -17.67
CA GLU A 441 22.34 -25.92 -18.35
C GLU A 441 22.21 -26.99 -17.28
N GLY A 442 21.32 -27.93 -17.55
CA GLY A 442 21.00 -29.01 -16.64
C GLY A 442 22.26 -29.71 -16.20
N VAL A 443 22.42 -29.84 -14.88
CA VAL A 443 23.24 -30.91 -14.32
C VAL A 443 22.25 -32.01 -13.98
N THR A 444 22.38 -33.09 -14.75
CA THR A 444 21.81 -34.43 -14.58
C THR A 444 21.92 -34.96 -13.17
#